data_AF-A0A975HMJ6-F1
#
_entry.id   AF-A0A975HMJ6-F1
#
_cell.length_a   1.000
_cell.length_b   1.000
_cell.length_c   1.000
_cell.angle_alpha   90.00
_cell.angle_beta   90.00
_cell.angle_gamma   90.00
#
_symmetry.space_group_name_H-M   'P 1'
#
loop_
_entity.id
_entity.type
_entity.pdbx_description
1 polymer ?
#
loop_
_entity_poly.entity_id
_entity_poly.type
_entity_poly.pdbx_seq_one_letter_code
_entity_poly.pdbx_strand_id
1 'polypeptide(L)'
;MPLSGLLFSGFGGYGVDVFGVPLIPSQHTDNGIIAYHQGISDFGAQVHTINGYFLLALVVGHIAAALKHHFVDKDATLLRMLGRV
;
A
#
# COMPACT_ATOMS: atom_id res chain seq x y z
N MET A 1 0.33 0.89 2.44
CA MET A 1 0.71 2.34 2.42
C MET A 1 2.21 2.47 2.26
N PRO A 2 2.72 3.39 1.41
CA PRO A 2 4.13 3.42 1.03
C PRO A 2 5.07 3.65 2.21
N LEU A 3 4.77 4.59 3.12
CA LEU A 3 5.62 4.88 4.27
C LEU A 3 5.78 3.68 5.22
N SER A 4 4.68 3.01 5.60
CA SER A 4 4.78 1.83 6.46
C SER A 4 5.43 0.63 5.76
N GLY A 5 5.31 0.54 4.43
CA GLY A 5 6.02 -0.46 3.63
C GLY A 5 7.53 -0.21 3.58
N LEU A 6 7.94 1.06 3.47
CA LEU A 6 9.34 1.47 3.58
C LEU A 6 9.92 1.15 4.96
N LEU A 7 9.16 1.40 6.04
CA LEU A 7 9.60 1.03 7.39
C LEU A 7 9.77 -0.48 7.54
N PHE A 8 8.83 -1.26 7.01
CA PHE A 8 8.90 -2.72 7.04
C PHE A 8 10.09 -3.26 6.22
N SER A 9 10.12 -3.02 4.91
CA SER A 9 11.13 -3.57 4.00
C SER A 9 12.52 -2.99 4.23
N GLY A 10 12.58 -1.68 4.49
CA GLY A 10 13.83 -0.96 4.70
C GLY A 10 14.53 -1.37 5.99
N PHE A 11 13.83 -1.36 7.13
CA PHE A 11 14.45 -1.74 8.41
C PHE A 11 14.47 -3.25 8.65
N GLY A 12 13.65 -4.02 7.92
CA GLY A 12 13.65 -5.49 7.96
C GLY A 12 14.82 -6.13 7.23
N GLY A 13 15.65 -5.35 6.53
CA GLY A 13 16.83 -5.86 5.81
C GLY A 13 16.52 -6.42 4.43
N TYR A 14 15.26 -6.36 3.98
CA TYR A 14 14.84 -6.83 2.66
C TYR A 14 15.35 -5.94 1.52
N GLY A 15 15.76 -4.70 1.84
CA GLY A 15 16.13 -3.69 0.87
C GLY A 15 14.90 -2.98 0.28
N VAL A 16 15.16 -1.89 -0.44
CA VAL A 16 14.15 -1.09 -1.14
C VAL A 16 14.78 -0.52 -2.40
N ASP A 17 14.20 -0.86 -3.55
CA ASP A 17 14.56 -0.31 -4.85
C ASP A 17 13.43 0.55 -5.40
N VAL A 18 13.77 1.68 -6.00
CA VAL A 18 12.83 2.55 -6.69
C VAL A 18 13.25 2.65 -8.15
N PHE A 19 12.42 2.09 -9.04
CA PHE A 19 12.70 1.98 -10.47
C PHE A 19 14.05 1.33 -10.80
N GLY A 20 14.46 0.33 -10.00
CA GLY A 20 15.73 -0.37 -10.13
C GLY A 20 16.95 0.36 -9.53
N VAL A 21 16.75 1.54 -8.92
CA VAL A 21 17.79 2.24 -8.17
C VAL A 21 17.68 1.83 -6.69
N PRO A 22 18.74 1.25 -6.10
CA PRO A 22 18.71 0.86 -4.69
C PRO A 22 18.71 2.10 -3.79
N LEU A 23 17.64 2.25 -3.01
CA LEU A 23 17.52 3.30 -1.98
C LEU A 23 18.01 2.81 -0.62
N ILE A 24 17.67 1.56 -0.28
CA ILE A 24 18.12 0.89 0.93
C ILE A 24 18.67 -0.45 0.49
N PRO A 25 19.99 -0.72 0.64
CA PRO A 25 20.53 -2.02 0.29
C PRO A 25 19.95 -3.08 1.21
N SER A 26 19.78 -4.28 0.68
CA SER A 26 19.41 -5.45 1.47
C SER A 26 20.56 -5.86 2.40
N GLN A 27 20.20 -6.41 3.56
CA GLN A 27 21.12 -7.02 4.52
C GLN A 27 20.85 -8.51 4.58
N HIS A 28 21.73 -9.27 3.94
CA HIS A 28 21.67 -10.72 3.92
C HIS A 28 23.03 -11.30 4.30
N THR A 29 22.96 -12.43 4.99
CA THR A 29 24.08 -13.31 5.33
C THR A 29 23.81 -14.69 4.75
N ASP A 30 24.79 -15.59 4.84
CA ASP A 30 24.65 -16.99 4.41
C ASP A 30 23.45 -17.71 5.06
N ASN A 31 22.99 -17.20 6.22
CA ASN A 31 21.89 -17.75 7.00
C ASN A 31 20.56 -16.99 6.84
N GLY A 32 20.47 -16.01 5.94
CA GLY A 32 19.25 -15.27 5.65
C GLY A 32 19.34 -13.76 5.87
N ILE A 33 18.18 -13.09 5.92
CA ILE A 33 18.05 -11.63 6.02
C ILE A 33 18.18 -11.19 7.48
N ILE A 34 18.95 -10.12 7.71
CA ILE A 34 19.12 -9.51 9.03
C ILE A 34 18.48 -8.13 9.03
N ALA A 35 17.57 -7.90 9.96
CA ALA A 35 16.96 -6.59 10.13
C ALA A 35 17.97 -5.57 10.64
N TYR A 36 17.97 -4.38 10.05
CA TYR A 36 18.67 -3.21 10.58
C TYR A 36 18.09 -2.79 11.94
N HIS A 37 16.76 -2.87 12.09
CA HIS A 37 16.09 -2.58 13.36
C HIS A 37 14.73 -3.29 13.46
N GLN A 38 14.72 -4.46 14.12
CA GLN A 38 13.55 -5.35 14.18
C GLN A 38 12.27 -4.64 14.66
N GLY A 39 12.35 -3.84 15.73
CA GLY A 39 11.16 -3.18 16.29
C GLY A 39 10.47 -2.18 15.34
N ILE A 40 11.23 -1.51 14.46
CA ILE A 40 10.66 -0.60 13.46
C ILE A 40 10.08 -1.39 12.30
N SER A 41 10.77 -2.47 11.90
CA SER A 41 10.28 -3.41 10.89
C SER A 41 8.93 -4.01 11.27
N ASP A 42 8.80 -4.52 12.50
CA ASP A 42 7.58 -5.15 13.00
C ASP A 42 6.42 -4.16 13.10
N PHE A 43 6.68 -2.95 13.60
CA PHE A 43 5.70 -1.87 13.61
C PHE A 43 5.26 -1.50 12.19
N GLY A 44 6.22 -1.36 11.27
CA GLY A 44 5.96 -1.10 9.86
C GLY A 44 5.07 -2.18 9.25
N ALA A 45 5.36 -3.46 9.51
CA ALA A 45 4.61 -4.60 9.01
C ALA A 45 3.16 -4.60 9.51
N GLN A 46 2.97 -4.36 10.82
CA GLN A 46 1.65 -4.29 11.43
C GLN A 46 0.81 -3.17 10.80
N VAL A 47 1.36 -1.96 10.74
CA VAL A 47 0.68 -0.79 10.18
C VAL A 47 0.41 -0.99 8.68
N HIS A 48 1.36 -1.55 7.92
CA HIS A 48 1.17 -1.82 6.50
C HIS A 48 0.04 -2.81 6.24
N THR A 49 -0.06 -3.87 7.05
CA THR A 49 -1.09 -4.89 6.92
C THR A 49 -2.47 -4.33 7.25
N ILE A 50 -2.61 -3.65 8.38
CA ILE A 50 -3.88 -3.03 8.80
C ILE A 50 -4.35 -2.02 7.75
N ASN A 51 -3.45 -1.13 7.30
CA ASN A 51 -3.77 -0.15 6.28
C ASN A 51 -4.11 -0.78 4.92
N GLY A 52 -3.50 -1.93 4.60
CA GLY A 52 -3.80 -2.69 3.38
C GLY A 52 -5.27 -3.13 3.35
N TYR A 53 -5.73 -3.79 4.41
CA TYR A 53 -7.13 -4.22 4.52
C TYR A 53 -8.10 -3.03 4.61
N PHE A 54 -7.73 -1.98 5.35
CA PHE A 54 -8.55 -0.78 5.46
C PHE A 54 -8.75 -0.08 4.10
N LEU A 55 -7.68 0.08 3.32
CA LEU A 55 -7.78 0.62 1.96
C LEU A 55 -8.59 -0.26 1.03
N LEU A 56 -8.42 -1.57 1.11
CA LEU A 56 -9.22 -2.49 0.31
C LEU A 56 -10.71 -2.26 0.59
N ALA A 57 -11.10 -2.16 1.87
CA ALA A 57 -12.47 -1.86 2.25
C ALA A 57 -12.95 -0.50 1.71
N LEU A 58 -12.10 0.54 1.77
CA LEU A 58 -12.42 1.85 1.20
C LEU A 58 -12.56 1.83 -0.33
N VAL A 59 -11.70 1.11 -1.05
CA VAL A 59 -11.79 0.97 -2.51
C VAL A 59 -13.05 0.23 -2.90
N VAL A 60 -13.38 -0.88 -2.24
CA VAL A 60 -14.63 -1.61 -2.46
C VAL A 60 -15.83 -0.72 -2.17
N GLY A 61 -15.82 0.00 -1.05
CA GLY A 61 -16.88 0.96 -0.69
C GLY A 61 -17.02 2.10 -1.70
N HIS A 62 -15.89 2.64 -2.18
CA HIS A 62 -15.86 3.69 -3.21
C HIS A 62 -16.45 3.21 -4.54
N ILE A 63 -16.06 2.02 -5.00
CA ILE A 63 -16.62 1.40 -6.21
C ILE A 63 -18.13 1.18 -6.01
N ALA A 64 -18.55 0.60 -4.88
CA ALA A 64 -19.96 0.38 -4.59
C ALA A 64 -20.76 1.69 -4.59
N ALA A 65 -20.21 2.77 -4.01
CA ALA A 65 -20.84 4.09 -4.04
C ALA A 65 -20.96 4.63 -5.48
N ALA A 66 -19.89 4.55 -6.28
CA ALA A 66 -19.93 4.99 -7.68
C ALA A 66 -20.98 4.22 -8.50
N LEU A 67 -21.11 2.91 -8.27
CA LEU A 67 -22.13 2.08 -8.92
C LEU A 67 -23.54 2.39 -8.41
N LYS A 68 -23.73 2.66 -7.11
CA LYS A 68 -25.00 3.16 -6.56
C LYS A 68 -25.41 4.46 -7.26
N HIS A 69 -24.50 5.42 -7.37
CA HIS A 69 -24.75 6.69 -8.04
C HIS A 69 -25.17 6.47 -9.50
N HIS A 70 -24.51 5.54 -10.20
CA HIS A 70 -24.81 5.26 -11.60
C HIS A 70 -26.15 4.54 -11.82
N PHE A 71 -26.45 3.49 -11.04
CA PHE A 71 -27.62 2.63 -11.29
C PHE A 71 -28.87 3.03 -10.51
N VAL A 72 -28.71 3.52 -9.27
CA VAL A 72 -29.82 3.84 -8.37
C VAL A 72 -30.13 5.33 -8.43
N ASP A 73 -29.12 6.17 -8.14
CA ASP A 73 -29.33 7.63 -8.12
C ASP A 73 -29.43 8.21 -9.53
N LYS A 74 -28.91 7.48 -10.53
CA LYS A 74 -28.90 7.84 -11.96
C LYS A 74 -28.31 9.21 -12.23
N ASP A 75 -27.27 9.57 -11.48
CA ASP A 75 -26.55 10.82 -11.67
C ASP A 75 -25.27 10.63 -12.52
N ALA A 76 -24.63 11.76 -12.84
CA ALA A 76 -23.46 11.80 -13.71
C ALA A 76 -22.12 11.54 -12.97
N THR A 77 -22.12 11.15 -11.69
CA THR A 77 -20.88 11.04 -10.88
C THR A 77 -19.83 10.14 -11.53
N LEU A 78 -20.22 8.94 -11.97
CA LEU A 78 -19.31 8.02 -12.64
C LEU A 78 -18.85 8.56 -14.01
N LEU A 79 -19.74 9.21 -14.77
CA LEU A 79 -19.42 9.79 -16.08
C LEU A 79 -18.41 10.95 -15.96
N ARG A 80 -18.49 11.73 -14.87
CA ARG A 80 -17.53 12.80 -14.57
C ARG A 80 -16.13 12.26 -14.29
N MET A 81 -16.02 11.11 -13.61
CA MET A 81 -14.71 10.44 -13.42
C MET A 81 -14.12 9.94 -14.75
N LEU A 82 -14.97 9.59 -15.72
CA LEU A 82 -14.56 9.15 -17.06
C LEU A 82 -14.28 10.31 -18.04
N GLY A 83 -14.44 11.56 -17.61
CA GLY A 83 -14.27 12.74 -18.46
C GLY A 83 -15.29 12.84 -19.60
N ARG A 84 -16.49 12.27 -19.43
CA ARG A 84 -17.54 12.21 -20.47
C ARG A 84 -18.64 13.26 -20.27
N VAL A 85 -18.39 14.27 -19.44
CA VAL A 85 -19.35 15.31 -19.03
C VAL A 85 -18.63 16.65 -18.95
#